data_AF-A0A0J1BHV6-F1
#
_entry.id   AF-A0A0J1BHV6-F1
#
_cell.length_a   1.000
_cell.length_b   1.000
_cell.length_c   1.000
_cell.angle_alpha   90.00
_cell.angle_beta   90.00
_cell.angle_gamma   90.00
#
_symmetry.space_group_name_H-M   'P 1'
#
loop_
_entity.id
_entity.type
_entity.pdbx_description
1 polymer ?
#
loop_
_entity_poly.entity_id
_entity_poly.type
_entity_poly.pdbx_seq_one_letter_code
_entity_poly.pdbx_strand_id
1 'polypeptide(L)'
;MKKLYSLLLALIIFTGCKKDQPADKLDLYPDQPVATANSSTIAVFHQSTAFYQMFVYRLEPTTNTWGSRIASHFSTVSVSDPSFLGFTNAGVADSGTAMFDMVRLYSTYTGTTNIKTVKINVDQVLQFFPDYAGAKTGIVKVKTQDVTLTKSDATTFKIGMTGSGTYDENTKVMDLTITFNEAAIGGTTRTFQYKLSPTALSL
;
A
#
# COMPACT_ATOMS: atom_id res chain seq x y z
N MET A 1 -18.59 -66.84 60.73
CA MET A 1 -17.50 -65.87 60.42
C MET A 1 -18.13 -64.77 59.58
N LYS A 2 -18.36 -63.57 60.15
CA LYS A 2 -17.55 -62.34 59.95
C LYS A 2 -17.73 -61.81 58.51
N LYS A 3 -18.21 -60.60 58.18
CA LYS A 3 -18.22 -59.29 58.88
C LYS A 3 -19.12 -58.30 58.11
N LEU A 4 -19.72 -57.36 58.85
CA LEU A 4 -20.10 -55.99 58.43
C LEU A 4 -18.95 -55.29 57.67
N TYR A 5 -19.22 -54.26 56.86
CA TYR A 5 -18.72 -52.88 57.05
C TYR A 5 -19.03 -51.98 55.85
N SER A 6 -19.66 -50.85 56.16
CA SER A 6 -19.79 -49.62 55.37
C SER A 6 -18.45 -49.11 54.84
N LEU A 7 -18.43 -48.46 53.66
CA LEU A 7 -17.90 -47.10 53.52
C LEU A 7 -18.22 -46.44 52.16
N LEU A 8 -18.67 -45.20 52.29
CA LEU A 8 -18.72 -44.08 51.35
C LEU A 8 -17.43 -43.95 50.48
N LEU A 9 -17.56 -43.62 49.20
CA LEU A 9 -16.68 -42.61 48.58
C LEU A 9 -17.30 -41.96 47.34
N ALA A 10 -17.24 -40.63 47.36
CA ALA A 10 -17.66 -39.68 46.34
C ALA A 10 -16.83 -39.74 45.05
N LEU A 11 -17.25 -38.93 44.06
CA LEU A 11 -16.57 -38.40 42.86
C LEU A 11 -17.44 -38.68 41.62
N ILE A 12 -17.82 -37.75 40.74
CA ILE A 12 -17.52 -36.33 40.51
C ILE A 12 -18.76 -35.76 39.84
N ILE A 13 -19.22 -34.61 40.34
CA ILE A 13 -20.04 -33.67 39.60
C ILE A 13 -19.21 -33.29 38.36
N PHE A 14 -19.47 -33.88 37.20
CA PHE A 14 -19.00 -33.30 35.94
C PHE A 14 -19.88 -32.07 35.71
N THR A 15 -19.63 -31.02 36.50
CA THR A 15 -19.71 -29.66 36.00
C THR A 15 -18.90 -29.69 34.72
N GLY A 16 -19.61 -29.60 33.59
CA GLY A 16 -18.98 -29.29 32.34
C GLY A 16 -18.26 -27.97 32.54
N CYS A 17 -16.98 -28.01 32.90
CA CYS A 17 -16.01 -27.03 32.48
C CYS A 17 -15.92 -27.16 30.95
N LYS A 18 -17.00 -26.75 30.25
CA LYS A 18 -16.80 -26.02 29.01
C LYS A 18 -15.99 -24.83 29.46
N LYS A 19 -14.68 -24.95 29.29
CA LYS A 19 -13.75 -23.82 29.31
C LYS A 19 -14.49 -22.71 28.59
N ASP A 20 -14.90 -21.69 29.34
CA ASP A 20 -15.61 -20.55 28.81
C ASP A 20 -14.83 -20.09 27.60
N GLN A 21 -15.37 -20.41 26.43
CA GLN A 21 -14.92 -19.84 25.18
C GLN A 21 -15.26 -18.37 25.38
N PRO A 22 -14.27 -17.47 25.45
CA PRO A 22 -14.57 -16.08 25.77
C PRO A 22 -15.63 -15.59 24.81
N ALA A 23 -16.71 -15.08 25.41
CA ALA A 23 -17.84 -14.52 24.70
C ALA A 23 -17.32 -13.51 23.67
N ASP A 24 -17.83 -13.65 22.44
CA ASP A 24 -17.83 -12.64 21.39
C ASP A 24 -16.45 -12.08 20.97
N LYS A 25 -15.81 -12.80 20.05
CA LYS A 25 -14.71 -12.29 19.21
C LYS A 25 -15.11 -11.15 18.25
N LEU A 26 -16.31 -10.59 18.38
CA LEU A 26 -16.74 -9.44 17.59
C LEU A 26 -16.01 -8.15 17.99
N ASP A 27 -15.45 -8.07 19.20
CA ASP A 27 -14.77 -6.87 19.71
C ASP A 27 -13.25 -6.84 19.43
N LEU A 28 -12.70 -7.87 18.78
CA LEU A 28 -11.27 -7.94 18.38
C LEU A 28 -11.00 -7.42 16.97
N TYR A 29 -12.05 -7.17 16.19
CA TYR A 29 -11.98 -6.75 14.79
C TYR A 29 -12.93 -5.56 14.59
N PRO A 30 -12.46 -4.31 14.79
CA PRO A 30 -13.27 -3.13 14.53
C PRO A 30 -13.68 -3.09 13.05
N ASP A 31 -14.89 -2.60 12.78
CA ASP A 31 -15.41 -2.44 11.41
C ASP A 31 -14.61 -1.45 10.55
N GLN A 32 -13.70 -0.70 11.18
CA GLN A 32 -12.88 0.33 10.55
C GLN A 32 -11.41 0.15 10.92
N PRO A 33 -10.48 0.36 9.97
CA PRO A 33 -9.06 0.36 10.23
C PRO A 33 -8.67 1.30 11.37
N VAL A 34 -7.56 1.01 12.05
CA VAL A 34 -7.03 1.92 13.07
C VAL A 34 -6.80 3.32 12.48
N ALA A 35 -7.19 4.34 13.23
CA ALA A 35 -7.05 5.74 12.79
C ALA A 35 -5.58 6.19 12.69
N THR A 36 -4.68 5.50 13.37
CA THR A 36 -3.25 5.82 13.42
C THR A 36 -2.50 5.05 12.33
N ALA A 37 -1.68 5.76 11.56
CA ALA A 37 -0.83 5.15 10.55
C ALA A 37 0.23 4.23 11.18
N ASN A 38 0.53 3.12 10.51
CA ASN A 38 1.55 2.16 10.94
C ASN A 38 2.76 2.19 10.00
N SER A 39 3.91 2.64 10.51
CA SER A 39 5.17 2.65 9.75
C SER A 39 5.81 1.26 9.63
N SER A 40 5.46 0.28 10.48
CA SER A 40 6.08 -1.06 10.42
C SER A 40 5.74 -1.82 9.13
N THR A 41 4.56 -1.60 8.56
CA THR A 41 4.13 -2.17 7.27
C THR A 41 5.03 -1.72 6.11
N ILE A 42 5.68 -0.55 6.21
CA ILE A 42 6.62 -0.07 5.18
C ILE A 42 7.76 -1.07 4.98
N ALA A 43 8.25 -1.71 6.05
CA ALA A 43 9.34 -2.68 5.97
C ALA A 43 8.99 -3.94 5.16
N VAL A 44 7.70 -4.19 4.89
CA VAL A 44 7.24 -5.30 4.04
C VAL A 44 7.33 -4.94 2.55
N PHE A 45 7.05 -3.69 2.20
CA PHE A 45 6.96 -3.23 0.82
C PHE A 45 8.19 -2.45 0.33
N HIS A 46 9.06 -2.01 1.25
CA HIS A 46 10.26 -1.26 0.98
C HIS A 46 11.53 -1.97 1.48
N GLN A 47 12.64 -1.80 0.75
CA GLN A 47 13.97 -2.20 1.20
C GLN A 47 14.92 -1.01 1.10
N SER A 48 15.73 -0.80 2.15
CA SER A 48 16.74 0.26 2.22
C SER A 48 17.99 -0.09 1.40
N THR A 49 17.81 -0.40 0.12
CA THR A 49 18.90 -0.61 -0.84
C THR A 49 18.81 0.43 -1.95
N ALA A 50 19.98 0.86 -2.45
CA ALA A 50 20.04 1.85 -3.51
C ALA A 50 19.28 1.35 -4.75
N PHE A 51 18.45 2.23 -5.33
CA PHE A 51 17.64 1.92 -6.50
C PHE A 51 16.67 0.75 -6.33
N TYR A 52 16.26 0.44 -5.09
CA TYR A 52 15.18 -0.52 -4.85
C TYR A 52 13.92 -0.10 -5.62
N GLN A 53 13.39 -1.03 -6.40
CA GLN A 53 12.21 -0.84 -7.23
C GLN A 53 11.20 -1.92 -6.90
N MET A 54 10.12 -1.52 -6.25
CA MET A 54 8.94 -2.35 -6.10
C MET A 54 8.40 -2.73 -7.48
N PHE A 55 7.85 -3.93 -7.62
CA PHE A 55 7.15 -4.32 -8.84
C PHE A 55 5.80 -3.64 -8.84
N VAL A 56 5.57 -2.77 -9.83
CA VAL A 56 4.32 -2.01 -9.97
C VAL A 56 3.72 -2.35 -11.33
N TYR A 57 2.46 -2.73 -11.33
CA TYR A 57 1.68 -3.05 -12.52
C TYR A 57 0.46 -2.14 -12.56
N ARG A 58 0.06 -1.70 -13.75
CA ARG A 58 -1.17 -0.95 -13.98
C ARG A 58 -2.13 -1.78 -14.80
N LEU A 59 -3.40 -1.80 -14.43
CA LEU A 59 -4.45 -2.39 -15.24
C LEU A 59 -4.76 -1.45 -16.42
N GLU A 60 -4.73 -1.97 -17.65
CA GLU A 60 -5.16 -1.21 -18.81
C GLU A 60 -6.70 -1.23 -18.89
N PRO A 61 -7.39 -0.08 -18.71
CA PRO A 61 -8.85 -0.05 -18.66
C PRO A 61 -9.51 -0.51 -19.96
N THR A 62 -8.84 -0.34 -21.10
CA THR A 62 -9.40 -0.69 -22.41
C THR A 62 -9.47 -2.18 -22.65
N THR A 63 -8.39 -2.90 -22.29
CA THR A 63 -8.26 -4.35 -22.53
C THR A 63 -8.58 -5.18 -21.29
N ASN A 64 -8.68 -4.54 -20.12
CA ASN A 64 -8.84 -5.17 -18.82
C ASN A 64 -7.72 -6.20 -18.52
N THR A 65 -6.49 -5.88 -18.93
CA THR A 65 -5.31 -6.73 -18.72
C THR A 65 -4.25 -5.99 -17.93
N TRP A 66 -3.54 -6.69 -17.05
CA TRP A 66 -2.39 -6.13 -16.36
C TRP A 66 -1.26 -5.85 -17.35
N GLY A 67 -0.76 -4.61 -17.33
CA GLY A 67 0.39 -4.22 -18.14
C GLY A 67 1.69 -4.82 -17.62
N SER A 68 2.76 -4.65 -18.39
CA SER A 68 4.12 -4.98 -17.93
C SER A 68 4.52 -4.17 -16.70
N ARG A 69 5.51 -4.67 -15.95
CA ARG A 69 6.11 -3.95 -14.82
C ARG A 69 6.54 -2.54 -15.24
N ILE A 70 6.16 -1.54 -14.45
CA ILE A 70 6.65 -0.16 -14.56
C ILE A 70 8.06 -0.12 -13.95
N ALA A 71 9.06 0.14 -14.79
CA ALA A 71 10.45 0.30 -14.37
C ALA A 71 10.70 1.69 -13.76
N SER A 72 11.83 1.85 -13.06
CA SER A 72 12.28 3.11 -12.44
C SER A 72 11.30 3.69 -11.41
N HIS A 73 10.56 2.81 -10.73
CA HIS A 73 9.62 3.14 -9.66
C HIS A 73 10.29 3.04 -8.29
N PHE A 74 11.27 3.93 -8.04
CA PHE A 74 12.08 3.90 -6.83
C PHE A 74 11.28 4.37 -5.61
N SER A 75 11.08 3.50 -4.64
CA SER A 75 10.40 3.86 -3.38
C SER A 75 11.39 4.34 -2.34
N THR A 76 11.01 5.31 -1.53
CA THR A 76 11.80 5.82 -0.39
C THR A 76 10.93 5.99 0.83
N VAL A 77 11.46 5.73 2.02
CA VAL A 77 10.78 6.17 3.26
C VAL A 77 10.88 7.68 3.34
N SER A 78 9.77 8.34 3.63
CA SER A 78 9.72 9.80 3.74
C SER A 78 10.65 10.30 4.86
N VAL A 79 11.47 11.31 4.54
CA VAL A 79 12.40 11.90 5.51
C VAL A 79 11.64 12.79 6.50
N SER A 80 10.58 13.43 6.03
CA SER A 80 9.79 14.38 6.81
C SER A 80 8.77 13.70 7.74
N ASP A 81 8.26 12.52 7.34
CA ASP A 81 7.32 11.70 8.11
C ASP A 81 7.53 10.22 7.74
N PRO A 82 8.22 9.44 8.59
CA PRO A 82 8.49 8.02 8.34
C PRO A 82 7.25 7.11 8.29
N SER A 83 6.04 7.63 8.53
CA SER A 83 4.79 6.88 8.30
C SER A 83 4.37 6.83 6.83
N PHE A 84 5.08 7.55 5.96
CA PHE A 84 4.84 7.55 4.52
C PHE A 84 5.93 6.81 3.73
N LEU A 85 5.48 6.13 2.69
CA LEU A 85 6.31 5.72 1.57
C LEU A 85 6.16 6.74 0.44
N GLY A 86 7.27 7.25 -0.06
CA GLY A 86 7.38 8.12 -1.23
C GLY A 86 7.97 7.42 -2.43
N PHE A 87 8.07 8.18 -3.52
CA PHE A 87 8.76 7.79 -4.74
C PHE A 87 9.71 8.89 -5.19
N THR A 88 10.99 8.71 -4.88
CA THR A 88 12.06 9.65 -5.18
C THR A 88 13.30 8.93 -5.72
N ASN A 89 14.14 9.64 -6.46
CA ASN A 89 15.39 9.11 -6.98
C ASN A 89 16.59 9.61 -6.15
N ALA A 90 16.79 9.01 -4.98
CA ALA A 90 17.85 9.41 -4.04
C ALA A 90 19.28 9.23 -4.60
N GLY A 91 19.47 8.40 -5.63
CA GLY A 91 20.78 8.11 -6.21
C GLY A 91 21.25 9.09 -7.27
N VAL A 92 20.38 9.97 -7.79
CA VAL A 92 20.70 10.91 -8.87
C VAL A 92 20.03 12.26 -8.61
N ALA A 93 20.83 13.26 -8.18
CA ALA A 93 20.39 14.57 -7.69
C ALA A 93 19.55 15.43 -8.66
N ASP A 94 19.34 14.99 -9.90
CA ASP A 94 18.60 15.69 -10.94
C ASP A 94 17.61 14.81 -11.70
N SER A 95 17.33 13.62 -11.17
CA SER A 95 16.43 12.67 -11.82
C SER A 95 15.16 12.48 -10.99
N GLY A 96 14.12 11.97 -11.65
CA GLY A 96 12.89 11.55 -10.99
C GLY A 96 12.70 10.04 -11.03
N THR A 97 11.47 9.65 -10.75
CA THR A 97 10.96 8.29 -10.86
C THR A 97 9.87 8.23 -11.93
N ALA A 98 9.51 7.02 -12.36
CA ALA A 98 8.35 6.80 -13.22
C ALA A 98 7.04 6.67 -12.45
N MET A 99 6.95 7.18 -11.21
CA MET A 99 5.83 7.00 -10.26
C MET A 99 4.48 6.81 -10.95
N PHE A 100 3.85 5.66 -10.73
CA PHE A 100 2.55 5.23 -11.28
C PHE A 100 2.39 5.39 -12.80
N ASP A 101 3.50 5.25 -13.53
CA ASP A 101 3.59 5.38 -15.00
C ASP A 101 3.28 6.79 -15.52
N MET A 102 3.31 7.80 -14.66
CA MET A 102 2.98 9.19 -15.01
C MET A 102 3.85 9.72 -16.16
N VAL A 103 5.13 9.32 -16.20
CA VAL A 103 6.06 9.73 -17.27
C VAL A 103 5.58 9.27 -18.66
N ARG A 104 5.01 8.06 -18.77
CA ARG A 104 4.44 7.57 -20.02
C ARG A 104 3.06 8.16 -20.28
N LEU A 105 2.19 8.17 -19.26
CA LEU A 105 0.82 8.68 -19.34
C LEU A 105 0.74 10.12 -19.84
N TYR A 106 1.68 10.96 -19.41
CA TYR A 106 1.70 12.40 -19.74
C TYR A 106 2.75 12.77 -20.78
N SER A 107 3.34 11.78 -21.46
CA SER A 107 4.44 11.99 -22.42
C SER A 107 4.11 12.97 -23.55
N THR A 108 2.86 13.01 -24.03
CA THR A 108 2.39 13.98 -25.03
C THR A 108 2.42 15.42 -24.52
N TYR A 109 2.22 15.63 -23.21
CA TYR A 109 2.21 16.96 -22.58
C TYR A 109 3.60 17.37 -22.10
N THR A 110 4.43 16.42 -21.65
CA THR A 110 5.82 16.67 -21.27
C THR A 110 6.74 16.76 -22.49
N GLY A 111 6.34 16.21 -23.64
CA GLY A 111 7.17 16.11 -24.84
C GLY A 111 8.27 15.04 -24.74
N THR A 112 8.28 14.21 -23.68
CA THR A 112 9.33 13.22 -23.44
C THR A 112 8.91 12.15 -22.44
N THR A 113 9.52 10.96 -22.55
CA THR A 113 9.43 9.86 -21.58
C THR A 113 10.67 9.75 -20.68
N ASN A 114 11.59 10.73 -20.74
CA ASN A 114 12.81 10.69 -19.95
C ASN A 114 12.53 11.14 -18.50
N ILE A 115 12.70 10.22 -17.53
CA ILE A 115 12.49 10.48 -16.10
C ILE A 115 13.39 11.60 -15.55
N LYS A 116 14.57 11.82 -16.14
CA LYS A 116 15.48 12.92 -15.78
C LYS A 116 14.95 14.27 -16.22
N THR A 117 14.16 14.31 -17.29
CA THR A 117 13.51 15.54 -17.74
C THR A 117 12.23 15.78 -16.97
N VAL A 118 11.38 14.75 -16.79
CA VAL A 118 10.07 14.92 -16.12
C VAL A 118 10.22 15.19 -14.61
N LYS A 119 11.28 14.66 -13.97
CA LYS A 119 11.71 14.96 -12.59
C LYS A 119 10.66 14.75 -11.49
N ILE A 120 9.89 13.65 -11.55
CA ILE A 120 8.93 13.32 -10.49
C ILE A 120 9.67 12.80 -9.24
N ASN A 121 9.63 13.58 -8.16
CA ASN A 121 10.11 13.19 -6.83
C ASN A 121 9.06 13.59 -5.79
N VAL A 122 8.42 12.61 -5.17
CA VAL A 122 7.35 12.86 -4.19
C VAL A 122 7.65 12.11 -2.90
N ASP A 123 7.94 12.85 -1.83
CA ASP A 123 8.40 12.30 -0.54
C ASP A 123 7.31 11.48 0.18
N GLN A 124 6.05 11.93 0.12
CA GLN A 124 4.95 11.33 0.89
C GLN A 124 3.83 10.92 -0.05
N VAL A 125 3.65 9.61 -0.27
CA VAL A 125 2.65 9.10 -1.24
C VAL A 125 1.70 8.10 -0.59
N LEU A 126 2.22 7.01 -0.03
CA LEU A 126 1.41 5.94 0.55
C LEU A 126 1.52 5.93 2.07
N GLN A 127 0.38 5.82 2.76
CA GLN A 127 0.30 5.68 4.21
C GLN A 127 -0.55 4.49 4.59
N PHE A 128 -0.11 3.70 5.56
CA PHE A 128 -0.68 2.39 5.89
C PHE A 128 -1.48 2.45 7.18
N PHE A 129 -2.66 1.83 7.19
CA PHE A 129 -3.55 1.76 8.35
C PHE A 129 -4.02 0.31 8.51
N PRO A 130 -3.51 -0.43 9.50
CA PRO A 130 -3.95 -1.79 9.78
C PRO A 130 -5.45 -1.87 10.07
N ASP A 131 -6.08 -3.00 9.77
CA ASP A 131 -7.50 -3.20 10.11
C ASP A 131 -7.72 -3.14 11.63
N TYR A 132 -6.76 -3.64 12.40
CA TYR A 132 -6.70 -3.53 13.86
C TYR A 132 -5.26 -3.56 14.35
N ALA A 133 -5.03 -3.31 15.65
CA ALA A 133 -3.71 -3.33 16.24
C ALA A 133 -3.02 -4.70 16.04
N GLY A 134 -1.91 -4.72 15.30
CA GLY A 134 -1.17 -5.94 14.98
C GLY A 134 -1.72 -6.73 13.78
N ALA A 135 -2.74 -6.23 13.07
CA ALA A 135 -3.18 -6.82 11.82
C ALA A 135 -2.09 -6.75 10.74
N LYS A 136 -2.04 -7.80 9.91
CA LYS A 136 -1.16 -7.89 8.73
C LYS A 136 -1.85 -7.44 7.44
N THR A 137 -3.11 -7.07 7.54
CA THR A 137 -3.93 -6.53 6.46
C THR A 137 -4.40 -5.15 6.87
N GLY A 138 -4.75 -4.33 5.89
CA GLY A 138 -5.25 -3.01 6.15
C GLY A 138 -5.52 -2.23 4.89
N ILE A 139 -5.81 -0.94 5.10
CA ILE A 139 -5.96 0.01 4.02
C ILE A 139 -4.66 0.78 3.82
N VAL A 140 -4.42 1.14 2.57
CA VAL A 140 -3.38 2.10 2.18
C VAL A 140 -4.07 3.32 1.59
N LYS A 141 -3.71 4.52 2.07
CA LYS A 141 -4.22 5.79 1.55
C LYS A 141 -3.14 6.46 0.71
N VAL A 142 -3.54 6.97 -0.45
CA VAL A 142 -2.68 7.85 -1.26
C VAL A 142 -2.88 9.27 -0.76
N LYS A 143 -1.80 9.94 -0.38
CA LYS A 143 -1.84 11.34 0.05
C LYS A 143 -2.39 12.20 -1.09
N THR A 144 -3.48 12.92 -0.80
CA THR A 144 -4.04 13.92 -1.70
C THR A 144 -3.05 15.05 -1.89
N GLN A 145 -2.57 15.23 -3.12
CA GLN A 145 -1.55 16.23 -3.45
C GLN A 145 -1.47 16.49 -4.95
N ASP A 146 -0.79 17.57 -5.33
CA ASP A 146 -0.40 17.82 -6.71
C ASP A 146 1.02 17.31 -6.98
N VAL A 147 1.18 16.56 -8.06
CA VAL A 147 2.48 16.10 -8.56
C VAL A 147 2.93 17.04 -9.66
N THR A 148 4.14 17.60 -9.53
CA THR A 148 4.72 18.49 -10.54
C THR A 148 5.46 17.67 -11.59
N LEU A 149 5.16 17.92 -12.86
CA LEU A 149 5.81 17.33 -14.02
C LEU A 149 6.51 18.43 -14.82
N THR A 150 7.74 18.15 -15.24
CA THR A 150 8.54 19.07 -16.05
C THR A 150 8.49 18.67 -17.53
N LYS A 151 8.32 19.65 -18.40
CA LYS A 151 8.29 19.49 -19.86
C LYS A 151 9.71 19.57 -20.44
N SER A 152 9.85 19.20 -21.71
CA SER A 152 11.11 19.30 -22.46
C SER A 152 11.65 20.74 -22.59
N ASP A 153 10.78 21.75 -22.49
CA ASP A 153 11.14 23.17 -22.50
C ASP A 153 11.44 23.73 -21.08
N ALA A 154 11.54 22.86 -20.08
CA ALA A 154 11.74 23.16 -18.66
C ALA A 154 10.57 23.87 -17.95
N THR A 155 9.46 24.15 -18.64
CA THR A 155 8.23 24.59 -17.96
C THR A 155 7.59 23.43 -17.20
N THR A 156 6.71 23.72 -16.25
CA THR A 156 6.07 22.68 -15.43
C THR A 156 4.55 22.77 -15.49
N PHE A 157 3.90 21.65 -15.18
CA PHE A 157 2.47 21.59 -14.90
C PHE A 157 2.22 20.62 -13.74
N LYS A 158 1.02 20.65 -13.18
CA LYS A 158 0.64 19.84 -12.02
C LYS A 158 -0.47 18.87 -12.39
N ILE A 159 -0.40 17.66 -11.84
CA ILE A 159 -1.45 16.67 -11.89
C ILE A 159 -1.86 16.35 -10.47
N GLY A 160 -3.12 16.58 -10.13
CA GLY A 160 -3.65 16.22 -8.82
C GLY A 160 -3.71 14.70 -8.68
N MET A 161 -3.44 14.17 -7.50
CA MET A 161 -3.40 12.74 -7.23
C MET A 161 -4.13 12.43 -5.92
N THR A 162 -5.05 11.48 -5.98
CA THR A 162 -5.75 10.90 -4.82
C THR A 162 -5.93 9.41 -5.02
N GLY A 163 -6.29 8.69 -3.96
CA GLY A 163 -6.53 7.26 -4.08
C GLY A 163 -6.48 6.52 -2.76
N SER A 164 -6.77 5.24 -2.84
CA SER A 164 -6.71 4.31 -1.72
C SER A 164 -6.69 2.88 -2.23
N GLY A 165 -6.52 1.95 -1.31
CA GLY A 165 -6.71 0.54 -1.57
C GLY A 165 -6.37 -0.28 -0.34
N THR A 166 -5.93 -1.51 -0.55
CA THR A 166 -5.67 -2.49 0.50
C THR A 166 -4.27 -3.06 0.39
N TYR A 167 -3.75 -3.55 1.50
CA TYR A 167 -2.51 -4.29 1.54
C TYR A 167 -2.67 -5.58 2.35
N ASP A 168 -1.84 -6.56 2.03
CA ASP A 168 -1.67 -7.78 2.83
C ASP A 168 -0.19 -8.13 2.91
N GLU A 169 0.34 -8.13 4.13
CA GLU A 169 1.75 -8.41 4.42
C GLU A 169 2.10 -9.90 4.23
N ASN A 170 1.11 -10.80 4.27
CA ASN A 170 1.35 -12.23 4.07
C ASN A 170 1.55 -12.56 2.60
N THR A 171 0.67 -12.06 1.73
CA THR A 171 0.81 -12.19 0.26
C THR A 171 1.81 -11.21 -0.32
N LYS A 172 2.16 -10.15 0.42
CA LYS A 172 3.03 -9.05 -0.01
C LYS A 172 2.48 -8.36 -1.26
N VAL A 173 1.18 -8.13 -1.27
CA VAL A 173 0.49 -7.44 -2.37
C VAL A 173 -0.20 -6.20 -1.82
N MET A 174 -0.08 -5.09 -2.55
CA MET A 174 -0.98 -3.95 -2.42
C MET A 174 -1.81 -3.83 -3.69
N ASP A 175 -3.10 -3.62 -3.49
CA ASP A 175 -4.06 -3.23 -4.52
C ASP A 175 -4.39 -1.76 -4.31
N LEU A 176 -4.21 -0.95 -5.34
CA LEU A 176 -4.42 0.50 -5.29
C LEU A 176 -5.36 0.94 -6.40
N THR A 177 -6.23 1.90 -6.09
CA THR A 177 -6.97 2.69 -7.07
C THR A 177 -6.52 4.15 -6.94
N ILE A 178 -5.94 4.69 -8.00
CA ILE A 178 -5.41 6.06 -8.03
C ILE A 178 -6.17 6.87 -9.07
N THR A 179 -6.63 8.05 -8.66
CA THR A 179 -7.27 9.02 -9.53
C THR A 179 -6.35 10.21 -9.74
N PHE A 180 -6.12 10.53 -11.00
CA PHE A 180 -5.40 11.71 -11.43
C PHE A 180 -6.39 12.80 -11.87
N ASN A 181 -6.20 14.03 -11.39
CA ASN A 181 -6.90 15.21 -11.84
C ASN A 181 -6.06 15.93 -12.90
N GLU A 182 -6.56 15.93 -14.14
CA GLU A 182 -5.89 16.44 -15.34
C GLU A 182 -6.39 17.84 -15.75
N ALA A 183 -7.10 18.56 -14.87
CA ALA A 183 -7.64 19.89 -15.19
C ALA A 183 -6.59 20.89 -15.69
N ALA A 184 -5.35 20.82 -15.19
CA ALA A 184 -4.25 21.70 -15.59
C ALA A 184 -3.81 21.53 -17.05
N ILE A 185 -4.20 20.41 -17.69
CA ILE A 185 -3.91 20.10 -19.10
C ILE A 185 -5.21 20.05 -19.93
N GLY A 186 -6.31 20.59 -19.42
CA GLY A 186 -7.61 20.62 -20.08
C GLY A 186 -8.39 19.31 -20.04
N GLY A 187 -7.95 18.33 -19.23
CA GLY A 187 -8.64 17.07 -19.02
C GLY A 187 -9.61 17.08 -17.83
N THR A 188 -10.20 15.91 -17.54
CA THR A 188 -11.05 15.67 -16.36
C THR A 188 -10.27 14.86 -15.33
N THR A 189 -10.87 13.79 -14.80
CA THR A 189 -10.17 12.80 -14.00
C THR A 189 -9.92 11.52 -14.79
N ARG A 190 -8.85 10.81 -14.44
CA ARG A 190 -8.59 9.44 -14.89
C ARG A 190 -8.25 8.56 -13.71
N THR A 191 -8.85 7.39 -13.66
CA THR A 191 -8.66 6.44 -12.55
C THR A 191 -8.05 5.15 -13.07
N PHE A 192 -7.05 4.64 -12.36
CA PHE A 192 -6.37 3.39 -12.69
C PHE A 192 -6.24 2.51 -11.47
N GLN A 193 -6.27 1.20 -11.72
CA GLN A 193 -5.94 0.20 -10.73
C GLN A 193 -4.47 -0.19 -10.86
N TYR A 194 -3.81 -0.40 -9.73
CA TYR A 194 -2.42 -0.81 -9.65
C TYR A 194 -2.26 -1.99 -8.69
N LYS A 195 -1.32 -2.87 -9.02
CA LYS A 195 -0.81 -3.92 -8.12
C LYS A 195 0.66 -3.67 -7.84
N LEU A 196 1.00 -3.65 -6.56
CA LEU A 196 2.37 -3.41 -6.09
C LEU A 196 2.83 -4.59 -5.23
N SER A 197 4.09 -5.00 -5.40
CA SER A 197 4.69 -6.08 -4.60
C SER A 197 6.22 -5.95 -4.55
N PRO A 198 6.88 -6.33 -3.44
CA PRO A 198 8.34 -6.44 -3.39
C PRO A 198 8.88 -7.54 -4.33
N THR A 199 8.03 -8.44 -4.83
CA THR A 199 8.39 -9.54 -5.74
C THR A 199 7.59 -9.47 -7.04
N ALA A 200 8.09 -10.13 -8.10
CA ALA A 200 7.34 -10.25 -9.35
C ALA A 200 6.01 -10.98 -9.12
N LEU A 201 4.95 -10.55 -9.82
CA LEU A 201 3.62 -11.14 -9.76
C LEU A 201 3.33 -11.86 -11.08
N SER A 202 2.57 -12.94 -11.01
CA SER A 202 1.96 -13.58 -12.18
C SER A 202 0.53 -13.07 -12.30
N LEU A 203 0.26 -12.22 -13.30
CA LEU A 203 -0.98 -11.45 -13.45
C LEU A 203 -1.65 -11.68 -14.82
#